data_AF-A0A7Y0H524-F1
#
_entry.id   AF-A0A7Y0H524-F1
#
_cell.length_a   1.000
_cell.length_b   1.000
_cell.length_c   1.000
_cell.angle_alpha   90.00
_cell.angle_beta   90.00
_cell.angle_gamma   90.00
#
_symmetry.space_group_name_H-M   'P 1'
#
loop_
_entity.id
_entity.type
_entity.pdbx_description
1 polymer ?
#
loop_
_entity_poly.entity_id
_entity_poly.type
_entity_poly.pdbx_seq_one_letter_code
_entity_poly.pdbx_strand_id
1 'polypeptide(L)' 'MKLAELQGMAGSLGLTGTAKMRKGDLVTAIKASQAGGSASASSTSTAPAAA' A
#
# COMPACT_ATOMS: atom_id res chain seq x y z
N MET A 1 9.64 -14.09 9.32
CA MET A 1 8.54 -13.09 9.27
C MET A 1 7.18 -13.79 9.29
N LYS A 2 6.37 -13.43 10.30
CA LYS A 2 5.00 -13.94 10.46
C LYS A 2 4.06 -13.20 9.52
N LEU A 3 3.01 -13.88 9.06
CA LEU A 3 2.00 -13.31 8.16
C LEU A 3 1.31 -12.09 8.81
N ALA A 4 1.12 -12.13 10.12
CA ALA A 4 0.57 -11.03 10.92
C ALA A 4 1.44 -9.76 10.89
N GLU A 5 2.77 -9.88 10.90
CA GLU A 5 3.67 -8.72 10.81
C GLU A 5 3.60 -8.07 9.43
N LEU A 6 3.54 -8.89 8.37
CA LEU A 6 3.34 -8.42 7.00
C LEU A 6 1.99 -7.71 6.86
N GLN A 7 0.91 -8.27 7.41
CA GLN A 7 -0.41 -7.64 7.40
C GLN A 7 -0.43 -6.30 8.17
N GLY A 8 0.23 -6.24 9.33
CA GLY A 8 0.37 -5.00 10.10
C GLY A 8 1.11 -3.91 9.33
N MET A 9 2.25 -4.26 8.71
CA MET A 9 2.99 -3.32 7.86
C MET A 9 2.19 -2.87 6.63
N ALA A 10 1.46 -3.78 6.00
CA ALA A 10 0.62 -3.44 4.86
C ALA A 10 -0.55 -2.52 5.26
N GLY A 11 -1.20 -2.80 6.39
CA GLY A 11 -2.25 -1.93 6.94
C GLY A 11 -1.75 -0.52 7.24
N SER A 12 -0.55 -0.37 7.82
CA SER A 12 0.09 0.93 8.01
C SER A 12 0.45 1.65 6.71
N LEU A 13 0.72 0.92 5.62
CA LEU A 13 0.93 1.49 4.29
C LEU A 13 -0.37 1.87 3.56
N GLY A 14 -1.53 1.62 4.16
CA GLY A 14 -2.83 1.85 3.51
C GLY A 14 -3.23 0.76 2.51
N LEU A 15 -2.52 -0.37 2.47
CA LEU A 15 -2.88 -1.53 1.65
C LEU A 15 -4.08 -2.27 2.28
N THR A 16 -5.28 -1.91 1.83
CA THR A 16 -6.52 -2.60 2.16
C THR A 16 -6.65 -3.93 1.40
N GLY A 17 -7.39 -4.90 1.95
CA GLY A 17 -7.63 -6.22 1.33
C GLY A 17 -6.54 -7.28 1.55
N THR A 18 -5.48 -6.96 2.29
CA THR A 18 -4.33 -7.85 2.55
C THR A 18 -4.64 -9.01 3.50
N ALA A 19 -5.77 -8.96 4.23
CA ALA A 19 -6.21 -10.02 5.13
C ALA A 19 -6.46 -11.37 4.42
N LYS A 20 -6.85 -11.34 3.13
CA LYS A 20 -7.12 -12.53 2.32
C LYS A 20 -5.93 -12.95 1.44
N MET A 21 -4.87 -12.14 1.40
CA MET A 21 -3.70 -12.39 0.55
C MET A 21 -2.80 -13.47 1.17
N ARG A 22 -2.28 -14.36 0.32
CA ARG A 22 -1.24 -15.31 0.73
C ARG A 22 0.02 -14.52 1.09
N LYS A 23 0.88 -15.12 1.92
CA LYS A 23 2.16 -14.52 2.31
C LYS A 23 2.99 -14.02 1.11
N GLY A 24 3.00 -14.76 0.00
CA GLY A 24 3.68 -14.35 -1.23
C GLY A 24 3.10 -13.07 -1.83
N ASP A 25 1.79 -13.06 -2.08
CA ASP A 25 1.06 -11.88 -2.54
C ASP A 25 1.25 -10.66 -1.63
N LEU A 26 1.22 -10.87 -0.31
CA LEU A 26 1.39 -9.81 0.67
C LEU A 26 2.78 -9.19 0.61
N VAL A 27 3.83 -10.01 0.49
CA VAL A 27 5.21 -9.53 0.33
C VAL A 27 5.36 -8.76 -0.98
N THR A 28 4.78 -9.25 -2.06
CA THR A 28 4.82 -8.57 -3.37
C THR A 28 4.10 -7.24 -3.33
N ALA A 29 2.90 -7.17 -2.75
CA ALA A 29 2.13 -5.94 -2.61
C ALA A 29 2.86 -4.91 -1.73
N ILE A 30 3.40 -5.34 -0.58
CA ILE A 30 4.20 -4.49 0.30
C ILE A 30 5.45 -3.96 -0.42
N LYS A 31 6.17 -4.82 -1.16
CA LYS A 31 7.35 -4.41 -1.93
C LYS A 31 6.99 -3.46 -3.06
N ALA A 32 5.90 -3.72 -3.77
CA ALA A 32 5.40 -2.88 -4.84
C ALA A 32 4.97 -1.50 -4.31
N SER A 33 4.26 -1.44 -3.19
CA SER A 33 3.89 -0.18 -2.53
C SER A 33 5.08 0.53 -1.88
N GLN A 34 6.11 -0.18 -1.39
CA GLN A 34 7.35 0.47 -0.93
C GLN A 34 8.16 1.04 -2.10
N ALA A 35 8.20 0.35 -3.25
CA ALA A 35 8.89 0.81 -4.44
C ALA A 35 8.12 1.94 -5.16
N GLY A 36 6.79 1.92 -5.14
CA GLY A 36 5.91 2.90 -5.77
C GLY A 36 5.41 4.03 -4.86
N GLY A 37 5.53 3.89 -3.54
CA GLY A 37 5.06 4.84 -2.53
C GLY A 37 5.86 6.14 -2.48
N SER A 38 7.09 6.15 -3.03
CA SER A 38 7.82 7.39 -3.28
C SER A 38 7.37 8.13 -4.55
N ALA A 39 6.59 7.50 -5.44
CA ALA A 39 6.14 8.10 -6.69
C ALA A 39 4.65 8.50 -6.68
N SER A 40 3.82 7.90 -5.81
CA SER A 40 2.35 8.12 -5.78
C SER A 40 1.84 8.75 -4.47
N ALA A 41 2.64 9.62 -3.84
CA ALA A 41 2.12 10.57 -2.84
C ALA A 41 1.89 11.98 -3.43
N SER A 42 2.20 12.20 -4.71
CA SER A 42 2.01 13.49 -5.41
C SER A 42 0.93 13.41 -6.51
N SER A 43 -0.21 12.79 -6.22
CA SER A 43 -1.37 12.84 -7.13
C SER A 43 -2.70 12.82 -6.36
N THR A 44 -2.76 13.52 -5.22
CA THR A 44 -4.03 13.83 -4.53
C THR A 44 -4.14 15.31 -4.17
N SER A 45 -3.50 16.18 -4.96
CA SER A 45 -3.84 17.60 -4.96
C SER A 45 -4.19 18.06 -6.37
N THR A 46 -5.10 17.32 -7.01
CA THR A 46 -5.94 17.89 -8.07
C THR A 46 -7.27 18.25 -7.42
N ALA A 47 -7.30 19.42 -6.77
CA ALA A 47 -8.55 20.12 -6.56
C ALA A 47 -8.89 20.85 -7.87
N PRO A 48 -9.95 20.49 -8.61
CA PRO A 48 -10.45 21.37 -9.66
C PRO A 48 -11.26 22.47 -8.97
N ALA A 49 -10.58 23.54 -8.55
CA ALA A 49 -11.27 24.78 -8.21
C ALA A 49 -11.61 25.48 -9.54
N ALA A 50 -12.90 25.43 -9.87
CA ALA A 50 -13.52 26.06 -11.01
C ALA A 50 -13.18 27.56 -11.11
N ALA A 51 -12.91 28.00 -12.34
CA ALA A 51 -12.95 29.39 -12.77
C ALA A 51 -14.19 29.59 -13.66
#